data_AF-A0A2X4VH19-F1
#
_entry.id   AF-A0A2X4VH19-F1
#
_cell.length_a   1.000
_cell.length_b   1.000
_cell.length_c   1.000
_cell.angle_alpha   90.00
_cell.angle_beta   90.00
_cell.angle_gamma   90.00
#
_symmetry.space_group_name_H-M   'P 1'
#
loop_
_entity.id
_entity.type
_entity.pdbx_description
1 polymer ?
#
loop_
_entity_poly.entity_id
_entity_poly.type
_entity_poly.pdbx_seq_one_letter_code
_entity_poly.pdbx_strand_id
1 'polypeptide(L)'
;MHFREKIIYGTNATLGDNDNYEEHGIAIADIDKGSVRYETFGTKNVELIPVFSTNEHAYIIGDNGNMYVYDQDLQYKTYKPFKNLPKQQYYDIQGNGQLALDEQRILYCLRGIGEEDKYSLGVLNLKDEPVFEIFNEDFANTESWYEPLYQNVEEKEIYIKERSNNKKNNNIIVMDSESLKVKAEFPVSYNHLLDLVVKIK
;
A
#
# COMPACT_ATOMS: atom_id res chain seq x y z
N MET A 1 5.98 -13.56 9.25
CA MET A 1 4.77 -13.42 10.08
C MET A 1 3.61 -13.74 9.17
N HIS A 2 2.89 -14.84 9.41
CA HIS A 2 1.77 -15.26 8.56
C HIS A 2 0.50 -15.21 9.40
N PHE A 3 -0.50 -14.46 8.92
CA PHE A 3 -1.83 -14.45 9.50
C PHE A 3 -2.44 -15.87 9.42
N ARG A 4 -2.33 -16.66 10.50
CA ARG A 4 -2.86 -18.03 10.65
C ARG A 4 -2.63 -18.97 9.45
N GLU A 5 -1.45 -18.93 8.81
CA GLU A 5 -1.14 -19.71 7.59
C GLU A 5 -2.22 -19.55 6.49
N LYS A 6 -2.78 -18.33 6.37
CA LYS A 6 -3.70 -17.96 5.29
C LYS A 6 -2.99 -17.13 4.24
N ILE A 7 -3.43 -17.28 3.01
CA ILE A 7 -3.05 -16.39 1.89
C ILE A 7 -4.27 -15.54 1.56
N ILE A 8 -4.08 -14.22 1.56
CA ILE A 8 -5.13 -13.25 1.23
C ILE A 8 -4.70 -12.53 -0.05
N TYR A 9 -5.54 -12.59 -1.08
CA TYR A 9 -5.26 -11.97 -2.38
C TYR A 9 -6.53 -11.37 -2.97
N GLY A 10 -6.37 -10.25 -3.69
CA GLY A 10 -7.46 -9.65 -4.46
C GLY A 10 -7.81 -10.53 -5.67
N THR A 11 -9.09 -10.56 -6.01
CA THR A 11 -9.58 -11.26 -7.21
C THR A 11 -10.39 -10.31 -8.08
N ASN A 12 -10.21 -10.44 -9.39
CA ASN A 12 -11.02 -9.73 -10.39
C ASN A 12 -12.30 -10.49 -10.75
N ALA A 13 -12.65 -11.49 -9.94
CA ALA A 13 -13.63 -12.52 -10.27
C ALA A 13 -14.03 -13.30 -9.01
N THR A 14 -15.33 -13.43 -8.77
CA THR A 14 -15.92 -14.50 -7.96
C THR A 14 -16.71 -15.44 -8.88
N LEU A 15 -16.65 -16.75 -8.63
CA LEU A 15 -17.53 -17.72 -9.31
C LEU A 15 -18.93 -17.62 -8.69
N GLY A 16 -19.92 -17.18 -9.48
CA GLY A 16 -21.33 -17.25 -9.10
C GLY A 16 -21.89 -18.66 -9.26
N ASP A 17 -23.11 -18.90 -8.76
CA ASP A 17 -23.80 -20.21 -8.71
C ASP A 17 -24.10 -20.87 -10.08
N ASN A 18 -23.63 -20.29 -11.19
CA ASN A 18 -23.85 -20.75 -12.57
C ASN A 18 -22.59 -20.66 -13.46
N ASP A 19 -21.37 -20.74 -12.90
CA ASP A 19 -20.10 -20.50 -13.64
C ASP A 19 -20.00 -19.13 -14.32
N ASN A 20 -20.86 -18.18 -13.95
CA ASN A 20 -20.78 -16.79 -14.37
C ASN A 20 -19.84 -16.03 -13.43
N TYR A 21 -18.93 -15.24 -14.01
CA TYR A 21 -18.04 -14.36 -13.27
C TYR A 21 -18.84 -13.21 -12.64
N GLU A 22 -18.99 -13.20 -11.33
CA GLU A 22 -19.67 -12.15 -10.58
C GLU A 22 -18.65 -11.44 -9.67
N GLU A 23 -18.18 -10.28 -10.11
CA GLU A 23 -17.57 -9.19 -9.33
C GLU A 23 -16.18 -9.41 -8.67
N HIS A 24 -15.57 -8.28 -8.25
CA HIS A 24 -14.26 -8.16 -7.59
C HIS A 24 -14.37 -8.49 -6.09
N GLY A 25 -13.35 -9.16 -5.52
CA GLY A 25 -13.40 -9.67 -4.15
C GLY A 25 -12.04 -9.90 -3.50
N ILE A 26 -12.06 -10.37 -2.26
CA ILE A 26 -10.91 -10.92 -1.54
C ILE A 26 -11.06 -12.42 -1.42
N ALA A 27 -10.07 -13.16 -1.88
CA ALA A 27 -9.94 -14.58 -1.62
C ALA A 27 -9.07 -14.82 -0.38
N ILE A 28 -9.51 -15.74 0.46
CA ILE A 28 -8.83 -16.18 1.68
C ILE A 28 -8.62 -17.68 1.57
N ALA A 29 -7.39 -18.08 1.24
CA ALA A 29 -7.00 -19.48 1.11
C ALA A 29 -6.46 -20.01 2.45
N ASP A 30 -7.01 -21.13 2.89
CA ASP A 30 -6.53 -21.91 4.03
C ASP A 30 -5.52 -22.96 3.53
N ILE A 31 -4.23 -22.74 3.81
CA ILE A 31 -3.16 -23.63 3.31
C ILE A 31 -3.36 -25.06 3.84
N ASP A 32 -3.69 -25.21 5.11
CA ASP A 32 -3.80 -26.52 5.76
C ASP A 32 -5.02 -27.31 5.25
N LYS A 33 -6.12 -26.61 4.94
CA LYS A 33 -7.37 -27.24 4.50
C LYS A 33 -7.52 -27.31 2.99
N GLY A 34 -6.68 -26.61 2.23
CA GLY A 34 -6.78 -26.50 0.78
C GLY A 34 -8.10 -25.88 0.32
N SER A 35 -8.71 -25.01 1.13
CA SER A 35 -10.00 -24.38 0.83
C SER A 35 -9.87 -22.88 0.61
N VAL A 36 -10.76 -22.30 -0.17
CA VAL A 36 -10.80 -20.86 -0.46
C VAL A 36 -12.19 -20.32 -0.13
N ARG A 37 -12.24 -19.23 0.63
CA ARG A 37 -13.45 -18.42 0.84
C ARG A 37 -13.27 -17.09 0.12
N TYR A 38 -14.38 -16.54 -0.38
CA TYR A 38 -14.41 -15.23 -1.02
C TYR A 38 -15.25 -14.25 -0.20
N GLU A 39 -14.86 -12.98 -0.21
CA GLU A 39 -15.54 -11.92 0.52
C GLU A 39 -15.50 -10.58 -0.22
N THR A 40 -16.62 -9.87 -0.22
CA THR A 40 -16.77 -8.56 -0.88
C THR A 40 -17.07 -7.42 0.11
N PHE A 41 -17.12 -7.72 1.41
CA PHE A 41 -17.49 -6.76 2.47
C PHE A 41 -18.83 -6.04 2.23
N GLY A 42 -19.76 -6.69 1.52
CA GLY A 42 -21.04 -6.09 1.13
C GLY A 42 -20.93 -4.97 0.08
N THR A 43 -19.76 -4.80 -0.53
CA THR A 43 -19.55 -3.85 -1.63
C THR A 43 -19.81 -4.50 -2.99
N LYS A 44 -20.19 -3.67 -3.96
CA LYS A 44 -20.34 -4.05 -5.36
C LYS A 44 -19.48 -3.17 -6.23
N ASN A 45 -18.79 -3.75 -7.22
CA ASN A 45 -17.92 -3.02 -8.14
C ASN A 45 -16.84 -2.16 -7.46
N VAL A 46 -16.31 -2.61 -6.32
CA VAL A 46 -15.19 -1.98 -5.61
C VAL A 46 -14.00 -2.92 -5.76
N GLU A 47 -12.90 -2.45 -6.34
CA GLU A 47 -11.65 -3.19 -6.33
C GLU A 47 -11.11 -3.27 -4.90
N LEU A 48 -10.74 -4.46 -4.45
CA LEU A 48 -10.29 -4.74 -3.10
C LEU A 48 -8.85 -5.26 -3.12
N ILE A 49 -7.97 -4.59 -2.37
CA ILE A 49 -6.53 -4.72 -2.51
C ILE A 49 -5.94 -5.03 -1.14
N PRO A 50 -5.41 -6.24 -0.91
CA PRO A 50 -4.66 -6.55 0.30
C PRO A 50 -3.40 -5.70 0.37
N VAL A 51 -3.23 -5.01 1.50
CA VAL A 51 -2.12 -4.07 1.70
C VAL A 51 -1.05 -4.69 2.57
N PHE A 52 -1.44 -5.31 3.69
CA PHE A 52 -0.51 -5.85 4.66
C PHE A 52 -1.18 -6.85 5.60
N SER A 53 -0.39 -7.65 6.29
CA SER A 53 -0.86 -8.50 7.38
C SER A 53 0.17 -8.59 8.50
N THR A 54 -0.34 -8.74 9.71
CA THR A 54 0.41 -9.09 10.92
C THR A 54 -0.05 -10.48 11.38
N ASN A 55 0.46 -10.96 12.52
CA ASN A 55 -0.07 -12.18 13.11
C ASN A 55 -1.50 -12.02 13.64
N GLU A 56 -1.95 -10.78 13.88
CA GLU A 56 -3.25 -10.49 14.50
C GLU A 56 -4.30 -9.98 13.52
N HIS A 57 -3.86 -9.23 12.51
CA HIS A 57 -4.75 -8.52 11.61
C HIS A 57 -4.32 -8.63 10.15
N ALA A 58 -5.31 -8.56 9.24
CA ALA A 58 -5.07 -8.36 7.81
C ALA A 58 -5.79 -7.11 7.32
N TYR A 59 -5.11 -6.31 6.52
CA TYR A 59 -5.56 -4.98 6.09
C TYR A 59 -5.82 -4.97 4.58
N ILE A 60 -7.04 -4.61 4.20
CA ILE A 60 -7.48 -4.51 2.81
C ILE A 60 -7.98 -3.09 2.56
N ILE A 61 -7.57 -2.46 1.46
CA ILE A 61 -8.10 -1.17 1.01
C ILE A 61 -9.01 -1.39 -0.19
N GLY A 62 -10.17 -0.74 -0.19
CA GLY A 62 -11.01 -0.63 -1.38
C GLY A 62 -10.67 0.62 -2.20
N ASP A 63 -10.90 0.57 -3.51
CA ASP A 63 -10.81 1.75 -4.40
C ASP A 63 -11.79 2.89 -4.04
N ASN A 64 -12.70 2.63 -3.10
CA ASN A 64 -13.59 3.62 -2.48
C ASN A 64 -12.97 4.36 -1.27
N GLY A 65 -11.74 4.01 -0.89
CA GLY A 65 -10.98 4.61 0.22
C GLY A 65 -11.33 4.06 1.60
N ASN A 66 -12.22 3.08 1.71
CA ASN A 66 -12.44 2.37 2.96
C ASN A 66 -11.34 1.32 3.16
N MET A 67 -10.98 1.10 4.43
CA MET A 67 -10.12 -0.01 4.82
C MET A 67 -10.93 -1.05 5.61
N TYR A 68 -10.79 -2.31 5.24
CA TYR A 68 -11.35 -3.46 5.95
C TYR A 68 -10.24 -4.18 6.67
N VAL A 69 -10.40 -4.36 7.99
CA VAL A 69 -9.39 -4.98 8.85
C VAL A 69 -9.98 -6.23 9.46
N TYR A 70 -9.48 -7.39 9.04
CA TYR A 70 -9.80 -8.65 9.69
C TYR A 70 -9.04 -8.79 10.99
N ASP A 71 -9.71 -9.33 12.01
CA ASP A 71 -9.06 -9.99 13.13
C ASP A 71 -8.75 -11.45 12.82
N GLN A 72 -8.10 -12.13 13.76
CA GLN A 72 -7.72 -13.53 13.61
C GLN A 72 -8.89 -14.49 13.35
N ASP A 73 -10.10 -14.15 13.78
CA ASP A 73 -11.31 -14.97 13.62
C ASP A 73 -12.09 -14.62 12.34
N LEU A 74 -11.43 -13.87 11.43
CA LEU A 74 -11.98 -13.40 10.16
C LEU A 74 -13.24 -12.56 10.36
N GLN A 75 -13.39 -11.90 11.51
CA GLN A 75 -14.34 -10.81 11.66
C GLN A 75 -13.66 -9.53 11.23
N TYR A 76 -14.36 -8.67 10.49
CA TYR A 76 -13.78 -7.41 10.04
C TYR A 76 -14.44 -6.19 10.66
N LYS A 77 -13.64 -5.13 10.74
CA LYS A 77 -14.11 -3.76 10.97
C LYS A 77 -13.76 -2.90 9.77
N THR A 78 -14.58 -1.88 9.53
CA THR A 78 -14.36 -0.90 8.45
C THR A 78 -13.90 0.43 9.02
N TYR A 79 -12.85 0.98 8.42
CA TYR A 79 -12.26 2.27 8.79
C TYR A 79 -12.15 3.18 7.57
N LYS A 80 -11.95 4.47 7.83
CA LYS A 80 -11.78 5.51 6.80
C LYS A 80 -10.45 6.24 6.99
N PRO A 81 -9.32 5.59 6.66
CA PRO A 81 -8.00 6.15 6.95
C PRO A 81 -7.72 7.49 6.25
N PHE A 82 -8.39 7.74 5.13
CA PHE A 82 -8.21 8.95 4.32
C PHE A 82 -9.25 10.06 4.59
N LYS A 83 -10.09 9.92 5.63
CA LYS A 83 -11.24 10.82 5.89
C LYS A 83 -10.89 12.31 6.02
N ASN A 84 -9.65 12.63 6.37
CA ASN A 84 -9.17 14.00 6.57
C ASN A 84 -8.48 14.60 5.32
N LEU A 85 -8.47 13.88 4.20
CA LEU A 85 -7.87 14.34 2.95
C LEU A 85 -8.96 14.71 1.92
N PRO A 86 -8.64 15.60 0.96
CA PRO A 86 -9.44 15.76 -0.27
C PRO A 86 -9.62 14.41 -0.96
N LYS A 87 -10.71 14.21 -1.72
CA LYS A 87 -10.95 12.96 -2.45
C LYS A 87 -9.78 12.61 -3.38
N GLN A 88 -9.42 11.33 -3.38
CA GLN A 88 -8.35 10.72 -4.15
C GLN A 88 -8.89 10.20 -5.48
N GLN A 89 -8.04 10.20 -6.50
CA GLN A 89 -8.35 9.52 -7.76
C GLN A 89 -8.21 8.00 -7.61
N TYR A 90 -7.14 7.57 -6.93
CA TYR A 90 -6.90 6.17 -6.60
C TYR A 90 -6.35 6.04 -5.19
N TYR A 91 -6.88 5.08 -4.44
CA TYR A 91 -6.43 4.76 -3.08
C TYR A 91 -5.38 3.67 -3.05
N ASP A 92 -5.03 3.11 -4.20
CA ASP A 92 -3.89 2.22 -4.40
C ASP A 92 -3.14 2.61 -5.68
N ILE A 93 -1.84 2.35 -5.69
CA ILE A 93 -0.98 2.47 -6.87
C ILE A 93 -0.46 1.08 -7.17
N GLN A 94 -1.03 0.44 -8.19
CA GLN A 94 -0.77 -0.95 -8.54
C GLN A 94 0.72 -1.33 -8.44
N GLY A 95 0.98 -2.39 -7.69
CA GLY A 95 2.26 -3.11 -7.64
C GLY A 95 3.24 -2.62 -6.58
N ASN A 96 3.58 -1.33 -6.57
CA ASN A 96 4.76 -0.86 -5.83
C ASN A 96 4.54 0.46 -5.04
N GLY A 97 3.30 0.79 -4.68
CA GLY A 97 2.98 2.01 -3.92
C GLY A 97 3.21 1.92 -2.40
N GLN A 98 3.61 0.76 -1.86
CA GLN A 98 3.56 0.50 -0.43
C GLN A 98 4.75 -0.30 0.10
N LEU A 99 5.19 -0.01 1.32
CA LEU A 99 6.23 -0.75 2.04
C LEU A 99 5.91 -0.77 3.54
N ALA A 100 5.82 -1.96 4.13
CA ALA A 100 5.70 -2.09 5.58
C ALA A 100 7.00 -1.64 6.25
N LEU A 101 6.89 -0.68 7.17
CA LEU A 101 8.02 -0.19 7.97
C LEU A 101 8.17 -1.03 9.24
N ASP A 102 7.05 -1.39 9.85
CA ASP A 102 6.91 -2.28 10.99
C ASP A 102 5.48 -2.85 11.04
N GLU A 103 5.10 -3.52 12.13
CA GLU A 103 3.78 -4.12 12.30
C GLU A 103 2.63 -3.10 12.38
N GLN A 104 2.92 -1.82 12.55
CA GLN A 104 1.94 -0.75 12.80
C GLN A 104 1.98 0.36 11.76
N ARG A 105 2.99 0.41 10.89
CA ARG A 105 3.20 1.51 9.96
C ARG A 105 3.56 1.01 8.57
N ILE A 106 2.89 1.58 7.57
CA ILE A 106 3.15 1.32 6.16
C ILE A 106 3.45 2.64 5.48
N LEU A 107 4.60 2.72 4.81
CA LEU A 107 4.87 3.81 3.87
C LEU A 107 4.00 3.60 2.65
N TYR A 108 3.22 4.60 2.27
CA TYR A 108 2.13 4.45 1.30
C TYR A 108 2.07 5.67 0.37
N CYS A 109 2.03 5.43 -0.94
CA CYS A 109 1.90 6.47 -1.95
C CYS A 109 0.46 6.54 -2.48
N LEU A 110 -0.14 7.72 -2.43
CA LEU A 110 -1.48 8.00 -2.94
C LEU A 110 -1.42 8.78 -4.25
N ARG A 111 -2.42 8.57 -5.11
CA ARG A 111 -2.61 9.35 -6.34
C ARG A 111 -3.89 10.19 -6.27
N GLY A 112 -3.74 11.45 -6.64
CA GLY A 112 -4.81 12.37 -6.96
C GLY A 112 -5.41 13.06 -5.75
N ILE A 113 -4.60 13.50 -4.78
CA ILE A 113 -5.12 14.25 -3.62
C ILE A 113 -5.50 15.66 -4.06
N GLY A 114 -6.78 15.87 -4.39
CA GLY A 114 -7.32 17.19 -4.76
C GLY A 114 -7.09 17.61 -6.21
N GLU A 115 -6.10 17.06 -6.90
CA GLU A 115 -5.80 17.31 -8.32
C GLU A 115 -5.44 16.00 -9.04
N GLU A 116 -5.86 15.83 -10.30
CA GLU A 116 -5.47 14.69 -11.12
C GLU A 116 -3.95 14.64 -11.34
N ASP A 117 -3.38 13.44 -11.46
CA ASP A 117 -1.94 13.21 -11.74
C ASP A 117 -0.94 13.76 -10.72
N LYS A 118 -1.41 14.13 -9.53
CA LYS A 118 -0.55 14.43 -8.39
C LYS A 118 -0.41 13.22 -7.47
N TYR A 119 0.69 13.15 -6.75
CA TYR A 119 1.00 12.05 -5.84
C TYR A 119 1.33 12.58 -4.46
N SER A 120 1.15 11.77 -3.43
CA SER A 120 1.73 12.06 -2.13
C SER A 120 2.26 10.82 -1.47
N LEU A 121 3.39 10.96 -0.78
CA LEU A 121 3.94 9.93 0.07
C LEU A 121 3.54 10.22 1.51
N GLY A 122 3.04 9.20 2.21
CA GLY A 122 2.66 9.31 3.60
C GLY A 122 2.80 7.99 4.34
N VAL A 123 2.39 8.00 5.60
CA VAL A 123 2.36 6.82 6.44
C VAL A 123 0.92 6.48 6.74
N LEU A 124 0.57 5.24 6.44
CA LEU A 124 -0.64 4.61 6.92
C LEU A 124 -0.32 3.97 8.27
N ASN A 125 -0.75 4.63 9.35
CA ASN A 125 -0.67 4.12 10.70
C ASN A 125 -1.83 3.16 10.93
N LEU A 126 -1.55 1.97 11.45
CA LEU A 126 -2.51 0.88 11.64
C LEU A 126 -2.93 0.70 13.10
N LYS A 127 -2.26 1.39 14.02
CA LYS A 127 -2.50 1.27 15.46
C LYS A 127 -3.88 1.85 15.82
N ASP A 128 -4.66 1.08 16.57
CA ASP A 128 -6.01 1.43 17.03
C ASP A 128 -7.00 1.68 15.88
N GLU A 129 -7.11 2.92 15.41
CA GLU A 129 -7.93 3.32 14.25
C GLU A 129 -6.99 3.70 13.09
N PRO A 130 -6.98 2.95 11.97
CA PRO A 130 -6.11 3.27 10.86
C PRO A 130 -6.30 4.69 10.34
N VAL A 131 -5.18 5.40 10.17
CA VAL A 131 -5.14 6.78 9.69
C VAL A 131 -3.96 6.97 8.75
N PHE A 132 -4.20 7.66 7.63
CA PHE A 132 -3.14 8.07 6.73
C PHE A 132 -2.73 9.52 7.02
N GLU A 133 -1.43 9.73 7.12
CA GLU A 133 -0.81 11.03 7.35
C GLU A 133 0.22 11.29 6.25
N ILE A 134 0.14 12.46 5.61
CA ILE A 134 1.14 12.88 4.63
C ILE A 134 2.46 13.12 5.36
N PHE A 135 3.56 12.64 4.79
CA PHE A 135 4.85 12.60 5.45
C PHE A 135 5.41 14.02 5.75
N ASN A 136 5.49 14.87 4.73
CA ASN A 136 5.76 16.30 4.84
C ASN A 136 5.24 17.04 3.59
N GLU A 137 5.35 18.37 3.57
CA GLU A 137 4.90 19.20 2.44
C GLU A 137 5.68 18.94 1.14
N ASP A 138 6.97 18.59 1.22
CA ASP A 138 7.81 18.31 0.04
C ASP A 138 7.35 17.05 -0.72
N PHE A 139 6.69 16.13 -0.03
CA PHE A 139 6.11 14.90 -0.58
C PHE A 139 4.60 14.99 -0.77
N ALA A 140 4.01 16.18 -0.60
CA ALA A 140 2.58 16.40 -0.76
C ALA A 140 2.26 16.96 -2.14
N ASN A 141 1.25 16.38 -2.79
CA ASN A 141 0.67 16.86 -4.04
C ASN A 141 1.70 17.15 -5.16
N THR A 142 2.67 16.25 -5.36
CA THR A 142 3.77 16.42 -6.33
C THR A 142 3.46 15.74 -7.66
N GLU A 143 4.20 16.08 -8.73
CA GLU A 143 4.13 15.37 -10.02
C GLU A 143 5.01 14.12 -10.06
N SER A 144 5.61 13.78 -8.93
CA SER A 144 6.53 12.66 -8.78
C SER A 144 5.83 11.50 -8.11
N TRP A 145 5.83 10.33 -8.75
CA TRP A 145 5.43 9.10 -8.09
C TRP A 145 6.60 8.58 -7.24
N TYR A 146 6.30 8.21 -6.00
CA TYR A 146 7.26 7.58 -5.09
C TYR A 146 6.98 6.08 -4.98
N GLU A 147 7.99 5.29 -5.30
CA GLU A 147 7.95 3.83 -5.26
C GLU A 147 8.91 3.35 -4.16
N PRO A 148 8.41 3.02 -2.95
CA PRO A 148 9.21 2.39 -1.92
C PRO A 148 9.82 1.08 -2.42
N LEU A 149 11.14 0.93 -2.30
CA LEU A 149 11.85 -0.26 -2.77
C LEU A 149 12.01 -1.29 -1.63
N TYR A 150 12.69 -0.88 -0.55
CA TYR A 150 12.90 -1.72 0.63
C TYR A 150 13.40 -0.87 1.82
N GLN A 151 13.45 -1.50 2.99
CA GLN A 151 14.05 -0.96 4.21
C GLN A 151 15.28 -1.80 4.60
N ASN A 152 16.42 -1.14 4.83
CA ASN A 152 17.56 -1.70 5.52
C ASN A 152 17.42 -1.45 7.02
N VAL A 153 17.07 -2.51 7.76
CA VAL A 153 16.80 -2.44 9.21
C VAL A 153 18.06 -2.13 10.02
N GLU A 154 19.23 -2.64 9.61
CA GLU A 154 20.48 -2.43 10.35
C GLU A 154 20.94 -0.97 10.29
N GLU A 155 20.83 -0.36 9.10
CA GLU A 155 21.27 1.02 8.85
C GLU A 155 20.16 2.05 9.12
N LYS A 156 18.95 1.59 9.48
CA LYS A 156 17.74 2.40 9.64
C LYS A 156 17.46 3.27 8.42
N GLU A 157 17.51 2.66 7.24
CA GLU A 157 17.37 3.36 5.96
C GLU A 157 16.23 2.80 5.14
N ILE A 158 15.40 3.68 4.59
CA ILE A 158 14.38 3.35 3.59
C ILE A 158 14.85 3.89 2.24
N TYR A 159 14.75 3.06 1.21
CA TYR A 159 15.12 3.41 -0.15
C TYR A 159 13.85 3.58 -0.99
N ILE A 160 13.69 4.76 -1.58
CA ILE A 160 12.53 5.11 -2.39
C ILE A 160 13.02 5.57 -3.76
N LYS A 161 12.32 5.11 -4.79
CA LYS A 161 12.54 5.55 -6.16
C LYS A 161 11.53 6.64 -6.50
N GLU A 162 12.03 7.82 -6.79
CA GLU A 162 11.22 8.92 -7.31
C GLU A 162 11.14 8.85 -8.83
N ARG A 163 9.92 8.87 -9.36
CA ARG A 163 9.60 8.91 -10.79
C ARG A 163 8.87 10.19 -11.12
N SER A 164 9.61 11.16 -11.65
CA SER A 164 9.03 12.41 -12.12
C SER A 164 8.54 12.29 -13.56
N ASN A 165 7.34 12.79 -13.83
CA ASN A 165 6.76 12.85 -15.18
C ASN A 165 7.65 13.62 -16.18
N ASN A 166 8.47 14.56 -15.72
CA ASN A 166 9.33 15.38 -16.58
C ASN A 166 10.69 14.74 -16.93
N LYS A 167 10.97 13.51 -16.45
CA LYS A 167 12.20 12.70 -16.66
C LYS A 167 13.54 13.35 -16.25
N LYS A 168 13.55 14.61 -15.82
CA LYS A 168 14.78 15.35 -15.47
C LYS A 168 15.12 15.29 -13.98
N ASN A 169 14.17 14.88 -13.15
CA ASN A 169 14.30 14.85 -11.69
C ASN A 169 13.96 13.45 -11.14
N ASN A 170 14.63 12.43 -11.65
CA ASN A 170 14.48 11.07 -11.12
C ASN A 170 15.57 10.84 -10.07
N ASN A 171 15.17 10.48 -8.86
CA ASN A 171 16.09 10.31 -7.75
C ASN A 171 15.91 8.96 -7.07
N ILE A 172 16.98 8.48 -6.42
CA ILE A 172 16.88 7.58 -5.29
C ILE A 172 16.93 8.42 -4.03
N ILE A 173 15.87 8.34 -3.24
CA ILE A 173 15.73 9.03 -1.98
C ILE A 173 16.04 8.01 -0.88
N VAL A 174 16.93 8.38 0.03
CA VAL A 174 17.24 7.62 1.23
C VAL A 174 16.64 8.36 2.42
N MET A 175 15.75 7.71 3.15
CA MET A 175 15.11 8.24 4.36
C MET A 175 15.60 7.47 5.59
N ASP A 176 15.66 8.14 6.73
CA ASP A 176 15.84 7.52 8.04
C ASP A 176 14.56 6.77 8.44
N SER A 177 14.62 5.49 8.83
CA SER A 177 13.39 4.71 9.06
C SER A 177 12.61 5.07 10.33
N GLU A 178 13.25 5.75 11.29
CA GLU A 178 12.62 6.14 12.56
C GLU A 178 11.95 7.51 12.45
N SER A 179 12.73 8.51 12.06
CA SER A 179 12.28 9.90 11.90
C SER A 179 11.63 10.16 10.55
N LEU A 180 11.80 9.25 9.60
CA LEU A 180 11.37 9.35 8.20
C LEU A 180 12.02 10.52 7.45
N LYS A 181 12.96 11.26 8.03
CA LYS A 181 13.61 12.39 7.35
C LYS A 181 14.49 11.93 6.19
N VAL A 182 14.50 12.71 5.10
CA VAL A 182 15.43 12.50 3.98
C VAL A 182 16.86 12.69 4.46
N LYS A 183 17.68 11.65 4.26
CA LYS A 183 19.12 11.64 4.55
C LYS A 183 19.95 12.01 3.33
N ALA A 184 19.52 11.55 2.14
CA ALA A 184 20.23 11.77 0.89
C ALA A 184 19.31 11.60 -0.31
N GLU A 185 19.69 12.26 -1.41
CA GLU A 185 19.06 12.12 -2.71
C GLU A 185 20.16 11.91 -3.76
N PHE A 186 19.98 10.91 -4.61
CA PHE A 186 20.92 10.57 -5.68
C PHE A 186 20.20 10.67 -7.02
N PRO A 187 20.62 11.57 -7.92
CA PRO A 187 20.02 11.64 -9.25
C PRO A 187 20.34 10.37 -10.04
N VAL A 188 19.34 9.81 -10.71
CA VAL A 188 19.48 8.60 -11.53
C VAL A 188 18.96 8.84 -12.94
N SER A 189 19.82 8.58 -13.92
CA SER A 189 19.40 8.47 -15.32
C SER A 189 18.71 7.13 -15.53
N TYR A 190 17.50 7.13 -16.10
CA TYR A 190 16.72 5.92 -16.44
C TYR A 190 16.19 5.08 -15.25
N ASN A 191 15.56 5.71 -14.26
CA ASN A 191 14.94 5.02 -13.12
C ASN A 191 13.86 3.96 -13.47
N HIS A 192 13.29 3.98 -14.67
CA HIS A 192 12.34 2.95 -15.11
C HIS A 192 13.01 1.59 -15.32
N LEU A 193 14.34 1.55 -15.46
CA LEU A 193 15.16 0.33 -15.52
C LEU A 193 15.76 -0.05 -14.15
N LEU A 194 15.45 0.72 -13.10
CA LEU A 194 16.00 0.50 -11.78
C LEU A 194 15.02 -0.33 -10.95
N ASP A 195 15.44 -1.57 -10.70
CA ASP A 195 14.68 -2.57 -9.96
C ASP A 195 15.19 -2.76 -8.52
N LEU A 196 16.49 -2.55 -8.28
CA LEU A 196 17.13 -2.79 -6.98
C LEU A 196 18.23 -1.75 -6.71
N VAL A 197 18.36 -1.36 -5.44
CA VAL A 197 19.47 -0.54 -4.92
C VAL A 197 20.17 -1.30 -3.81
N VAL A 198 21.49 -1.37 -3.82
CA VAL A 198 22.27 -1.99 -2.74
C VAL A 198 23.38 -1.03 -2.31
N LYS A 199 23.45 -0.76 -1.00
CA LYS A 199 24.55 -0.01 -0.39
C LYS A 199 25.73 -0.95 -0.15
N ILE A 200 26.89 -0.62 -0.71
CA ILE A 200 28.15 -1.34 -0.47
C ILE A 200 28.89 -0.60 0.67
N LYS A 201 29.42 -1.36 1.63
CA LYS A 201 30.26 -0.85 2.73
C LYS A 201 31.74 -0.91 2.36
#